data_AF-A0A178V1P4-F1
#
_entry.id   AF-A0A178V1P4-F1
#
_cell.length_a   1.000
_cell.length_b   1.000
_cell.length_c   1.000
_cell.angle_alpha   90.00
_cell.angle_beta   90.00
_cell.angle_gamma   90.00
#
_symmetry.space_group_name_H-M   'P 1'
#
loop_
_entity.id
_entity.type
_entity.pdbx_description
1 polymer ?
#
loop_
_entity_poly.entity_id
_entity_poly.type
_entity_poly.pdbx_seq_one_letter_code
_entity_poly.pdbx_strand_id
1 'polypeptide(L)' 'MAYELKEILGDKTKLEIIDNTSHVPQIECAQEFNNIVLRFLKGS' A
#
# COMPACT_ATOMS: atom_id res chain seq x y z
N MET A 1 6.92 -11.91 -1.76
CA MET A 1 7.62 -10.80 -1.09
C MET A 1 6.72 -9.93 -0.22
N ALA A 2 5.76 -9.15 -0.73
CA ALA A 2 5.00 -8.24 0.13
C ALA A 2 4.25 -8.94 1.29
N TYR A 3 3.71 -10.15 1.04
CA TYR A 3 3.09 -10.98 2.06
C TYR A 3 4.08 -11.49 3.12
N GLU A 4 5.24 -12.01 2.71
CA GLU A 4 6.30 -12.46 3.62
C GLU A 4 6.83 -11.30 4.48
N LEU A 5 6.97 -10.11 3.89
CA LEU A 5 7.40 -8.91 4.62
C LEU A 5 6.37 -8.51 5.69
N LYS A 6 5.08 -8.65 5.40
CA LYS A 6 4.02 -8.41 6.39
C LYS A 6 4.16 -9.36 7.59
N GLU A 7 4.45 -10.64 7.34
CA GLU A 7 4.66 -11.63 8.40
C GLU A 7 5.86 -11.27 9.29
N ILE A 8 6.95 -10.77 8.70
CA ILE A 8 8.15 -10.34 9.44
C ILE A 8 7.88 -9.07 10.26
N LEU A 9 7.16 -8.10 9.70
CA LEU A 9 6.86 -6.82 10.37
C LEU A 9 5.79 -6.94 11.47
N GLY A 10 4.99 -8.01 11.46
CA GLY A 10 4.04 -8.36 12.51
C GLY A 10 2.72 -7.57 12.48
N ASP A 11 1.93 -7.73 13.55
CA ASP A 11 0.49 -7.39 13.60
C ASP A 11 0.15 -5.90 13.38
N LYS A 12 1.11 -4.99 13.62
CA LYS A 12 0.91 -3.55 13.39
C LYS A 12 1.23 -3.13 11.95
N THR A 13 1.11 -4.05 11.00
CA THR A 13 1.40 -3.83 9.58
C THR A 13 0.18 -4.13 8.72
N LYS A 14 -0.15 -3.20 7.82
CA LYS A 14 -1.21 -3.36 6.82
C LYS A 14 -0.57 -3.51 5.43
N LEU A 15 -1.07 -4.47 4.65
CA LEU A 15 -0.72 -4.64 3.23
C LEU A 15 -1.89 -4.18 2.38
N GLU A 16 -1.64 -3.22 1.50
CA GLU A 16 -2.60 -2.67 0.52
C GLU A 16 -2.10 -3.07 -0.88
N ILE A 17 -2.99 -3.63 -1.69
CA ILE A 17 -2.69 -4.05 -3.07
C ILE A 17 -3.37 -3.07 -4.02
N ILE A 18 -2.63 -2.58 -5.01
CA ILE A 18 -3.16 -1.79 -6.13
C ILE A 18 -3.06 -2.70 -7.34
N ASP A 19 -4.19 -3.06 -7.93
CA ASP A 19 -4.22 -3.92 -9.12
C ASP A 19 -3.94 -3.11 -10.39
N ASN A 20 -3.53 -3.79 -11.47
CA ASN A 20 -3.30 -3.22 -12.80
C ASN A 20 -2.25 -2.09 -12.88
N THR A 21 -1.28 -2.11 -11.96
CA THR A 21 -0.09 -1.24 -11.96
C THR A 21 1.17 -2.11 -12.01
N SER A 22 2.24 -1.54 -12.55
CA SER A 22 3.56 -2.15 -12.60
C SER A 22 4.38 -1.73 -11.37
N HIS A 23 5.51 -1.05 -11.55
CA HIS A 23 6.47 -0.79 -10.46
C HIS A 23 6.44 0.64 -9.92
N VAL A 24 5.67 1.55 -10.54
CA VAL A 24 5.58 2.97 -10.11
C VAL A 24 4.13 3.42 -9.94
N PRO A 25 3.37 2.80 -9.00
CA PRO A 25 1.94 3.08 -8.79
C PRO A 25 1.63 4.54 -8.43
N GLN A 26 2.59 5.26 -7.84
CA GLN A 26 2.45 6.69 -7.54
C GLN A 26 2.34 7.56 -8.81
N ILE A 27 2.81 7.06 -9.96
CA ILE A 27 2.69 7.71 -11.27
C ILE A 27 1.54 7.07 -12.07
N GLU A 28 1.51 5.74 -12.14
CA GLU A 28 0.56 4.97 -12.99
C GLU A 28 -0.87 5.01 -12.46
N CYS A 29 -1.06 4.99 -11.14
CA CYS A 29 -2.35 4.93 -10.46
C CYS A 29 -2.42 5.96 -9.32
N ALA A 30 -1.98 7.19 -9.61
CA ALA A 30 -1.76 8.24 -8.61
C ALA A 30 -2.97 8.49 -7.69
N GLN A 31 -4.20 8.41 -8.20
CA GLN A 31 -5.41 8.62 -7.39
C GLN A 31 -5.58 7.55 -6.30
N GLU A 32 -5.46 6.27 -6.67
CA GLU A 32 -5.62 5.16 -5.72
C GLU A 32 -4.47 5.12 -4.72
N PHE A 33 -3.24 5.32 -5.20
CA PHE A 33 -2.06 5.45 -4.35
C PHE A 33 -2.23 6.57 -3.30
N ASN A 34 -2.62 7.77 -3.74
CA ASN A 34 -2.79 8.91 -2.83
C ASN A 34 -3.94 8.68 -1.84
N ASN A 35 -5.01 8.01 -2.24
CA ASN A 35 -6.09 7.64 -1.32
C ASN A 35 -5.62 6.68 -0.22
N ILE A 36 -4.79 5.68 -0.56
CA ILE A 36 -4.18 4.76 0.40
C ILE A 36 -3.29 5.52 1.39
N VAL A 37 -2.39 6.36 0.89
CA VAL A 37 -1.50 7.18 1.74
C VAL A 37 -2.30 8.11 2.64
N LEU A 38 -3.34 8.75 2.12
CA LEU A 38 -4.19 9.65 2.92
C LEU A 38 -4.93 8.91 4.04
N ARG A 39 -5.45 7.70 3.80
CA ARG A 39 -6.06 6.87 4.85
C ARG A 39 -5.05 6.50 5.92
N PHE A 40 -3.86 6.07 5.52
CA PHE A 40 -2.77 5.75 6.44
C PHE A 40 -2.42 6.94 7.35
N LEU A 41 -2.22 8.14 6.76
CA LEU A 41 -1.87 9.34 7.52
C LEU A 41 -2.98 9.84 8.46
N LYS A 42 -4.23 9.51 8.16
CA LYS A 42 -5.38 9.82 9.02
C LYS A 42 -5.57 8.82 10.17
N GLY A 43 -4.86 7.69 10.17
CA GLY A 43 -4.95 6.67 11.21
C GLY A 43 -6.27 5.89 11.21
N SER A 44 -6.95 5.83 10.07
CA SER A 44 -8.23 5.14 9.85
C SER A 44 -8.06 3.75 9.24
#